data_AF-A0ABD6N3F2-F1
#
_entry.id   AF-A0ABD6N3F2-F1
#
_cell.length_a   1.000
_cell.length_b   1.000
_cell.length_c   1.000
_cell.angle_alpha   90.00
_cell.angle_beta   90.00
_cell.angle_gamma   90.00
#
_symmetry.space_group_name_H-M   'P 1'
#
loop_
_entity.id
_entity.type
_entity.pdbx_description
1 polymer ?
#
loop_
_entity_poly.entity_id
_entity_poly.type
_entity_poly.pdbx_seq_one_letter_code
_entity_poly.pdbx_strand_id
1 'polypeptide(L)'
;MTPVQLADFVGRHGQEEAAKKLGTSQAAISKAIRSGRKIVVRSRVGGSLEAFELKSFPCSGSVSRPRADLELIMSVIAVLAESTEVAVHPSSSAGGAG
;
A
#
# COMPACT_ATOMS: atom_id res chain seq x y z
N MET A 1 13.11 0.75 5.60
CA MET A 1 13.37 1.52 4.35
C MET A 1 12.11 2.24 3.93
N THR A 2 12.25 3.45 3.39
CA THR A 2 11.14 4.29 2.90
C THR A 2 10.53 3.67 1.63
N PRO A 3 9.19 3.54 1.54
CA PRO A 3 8.53 3.13 0.30
C PRO A 3 8.82 4.08 -0.85
N VAL A 4 8.79 3.58 -2.09
CA VAL A 4 9.06 4.33 -3.32
C VAL A 4 7.93 4.15 -4.33
N GLN A 5 7.73 5.09 -5.25
CA GLN A 5 6.71 4.90 -6.29
C GLN A 5 7.12 3.79 -7.26
N LEU A 6 6.12 3.12 -7.85
CA LEU A 6 6.37 2.09 -8.87
C LEU A 6 7.18 2.63 -10.05
N ALA A 7 6.94 3.88 -10.48
CA ALA A 7 7.69 4.51 -11.56
C ALA A 7 9.19 4.64 -11.20
N ASP A 8 9.52 5.09 -9.99
CA ASP A 8 10.92 5.22 -9.53
C ASP A 8 11.58 3.86 -9.31
N PHE A 9 10.81 2.86 -8.88
CA PHE A 9 11.28 1.48 -8.78
C PHE A 9 11.64 0.92 -10.15
N VAL A 10 10.77 1.14 -11.15
CA VAL A 10 11.02 0.77 -12.54
C VAL A 10 12.18 1.55 -13.14
N GLY A 11 12.33 2.83 -12.82
CA GLY A 11 13.48 3.63 -13.28
C GLY A 11 14.83 3.07 -12.83
N ARG A 12 14.88 2.39 -11.68
CA ARG A 12 16.10 1.78 -11.14
C ARG A 12 16.37 0.36 -11.64
N HIS A 13 15.33 -0.40 -11.97
CA HIS A 13 15.46 -1.83 -12.29
C HIS A 13 15.13 -2.17 -13.75
N GLY A 14 14.41 -1.31 -14.47
CA GLY A 14 13.75 -1.65 -15.72
C GLY A 14 12.40 -2.34 -15.49
N GLN A 15 11.52 -2.31 -16.49
CA GLN A 15 10.16 -2.85 -16.37
C GLN A 15 10.13 -4.38 -16.22
N GLU A 16 10.99 -5.09 -16.94
CA GLU A 16 11.03 -6.55 -16.92
C GLU A 16 11.48 -7.09 -15.56
N GLU A 17 12.60 -6.58 -15.03
CA GLU A 17 13.10 -6.98 -13.71
C GLU A 17 12.16 -6.53 -12.58
N ALA A 18 11.55 -5.35 -12.69
CA ALA A 18 10.54 -4.93 -11.74
C ALA A 18 9.32 -5.88 -11.74
N ALA A 19 8.90 -6.34 -12.91
CA ALA A 19 7.80 -7.30 -13.04
C ALA A 19 8.15 -8.65 -12.39
N LYS A 20 9.33 -9.19 -12.66
CA LYS A 20 9.85 -10.43 -12.03
C LYS A 20 9.87 -10.29 -10.51
N LYS A 21 10.45 -9.20 -10.00
CA LYS A 21 10.58 -8.91 -8.57
C LYS A 21 9.23 -8.75 -7.84
N LEU A 22 8.21 -8.26 -8.54
CA LEU A 22 6.87 -8.07 -8.01
C LEU A 22 5.92 -9.23 -8.30
N GLY A 23 6.39 -10.31 -8.95
CA GLY A 23 5.57 -11.47 -9.29
C GLY A 23 4.42 -11.13 -10.25
N THR A 24 4.67 -10.24 -11.22
CA THR A 24 3.67 -9.82 -12.20
C THR A 24 4.23 -9.80 -13.63
N SER A 25 3.44 -9.39 -14.63
CA SER A 25 3.90 -9.27 -16.01
C SER A 25 4.40 -7.86 -16.32
N GLN A 26 5.36 -7.76 -17.26
CA GLN A 26 5.81 -6.46 -17.78
C GLN A 26 4.64 -5.63 -18.34
N ALA A 27 3.67 -6.29 -18.98
CA ALA A 27 2.46 -5.63 -19.49
C ALA A 27 1.61 -5.02 -18.36
N ALA A 28 1.52 -5.67 -17.20
CA ALA A 28 0.81 -5.14 -16.03
C ALA A 28 1.52 -3.91 -15.45
N ILE A 29 2.86 -3.93 -15.36
CA ILE A 29 3.67 -2.77 -14.96
C ILE A 29 3.47 -1.60 -15.93
N SER A 30 3.57 -1.89 -17.23
CA SER A 30 3.39 -0.90 -18.30
C SER A 30 2.01 -0.25 -18.26
N LYS A 31 0.95 -1.06 -18.09
CA LYS A 31 -0.42 -0.56 -17.90
C LYS A 31 -0.55 0.29 -16.64
N ALA A 32 0.10 -0.11 -15.54
CA ALA A 32 -0.01 0.61 -14.29
C ALA A 32 0.63 2.01 -14.35
N ILE A 33 1.80 2.11 -14.98
CA ILE A 33 2.49 3.39 -15.20
C ILE A 33 1.67 4.28 -16.15
N ARG A 34 1.24 3.75 -17.31
CA ARG A 34 0.46 4.55 -18.29
C ARG A 34 -0.86 5.07 -17.73
N SER A 35 -1.56 4.26 -16.94
CA SER A 35 -2.81 4.68 -16.27
C SER A 35 -2.57 5.58 -15.06
N GLY A 36 -1.31 5.74 -14.63
CA GLY A 36 -0.94 6.58 -13.51
C GLY A 36 -1.45 6.06 -12.17
N ARG A 37 -1.53 4.75 -11.98
CA ARG A 37 -1.92 4.17 -10.70
C ARG A 37 -0.97 4.64 -9.59
N LYS A 38 -1.52 4.93 -8.41
CA LYS A 38 -0.74 5.34 -7.24
C LYS A 38 -0.28 4.08 -6.50
N ILE A 39 0.83 3.52 -6.99
CA ILE A 39 1.41 2.28 -6.45
C ILE A 39 2.74 2.60 -5.77
N VAL A 40 2.90 2.12 -4.54
CA VAL A 40 4.15 2.20 -3.78
C VAL A 40 4.73 0.81 -3.57
N VAL A 41 6.04 0.69 -3.69
CA VAL A 41 6.81 -0.53 -3.47
C VAL A 41 7.64 -0.35 -2.20
N ARG A 42 7.60 -1.32 -1.31
CA ARG A 42 8.35 -1.35 -0.05
C ARG A 42 9.17 -2.63 0.02
N SER A 43 10.45 -2.48 0.37
CA SER A 43 11.29 -3.63 0.74
C SER A 43 11.15 -3.93 2.23
N ARG A 44 10.92 -5.19 2.56
CA ARG A 44 10.87 -5.70 3.93
C ARG A 44 12.27 -6.15 4.37
N VAL A 45 12.48 -6.21 5.68
CA VAL A 45 13.63 -6.90 6.27
C VAL A 45 13.65 -8.35 5.75
N GLY A 46 14.77 -8.77 5.16
CA GLY A 46 14.90 -10.06 4.49
C GLY A 46 14.79 -10.01 2.96
N GLY A 47 14.62 -8.82 2.36
CA GLY A 47 14.73 -8.62 0.91
C GLY A 47 13.47 -8.92 0.10
N SER A 48 12.39 -9.38 0.75
CA SER A 48 11.09 -9.48 0.09
C SER A 48 10.52 -8.10 -0.24
N LEU A 49 9.72 -8.04 -1.30
CA LEU A 49 9.05 -6.83 -1.75
C LEU A 49 7.55 -6.95 -1.55
N GLU A 50 6.96 -5.84 -1.11
CA GLU A 50 5.52 -5.65 -1.04
C GLU A 50 5.16 -4.42 -1.87
N ALA A 51 3.99 -4.45 -2.50
CA ALA A 51 3.46 -3.31 -3.23
C ALA A 51 2.01 -3.05 -2.86
N PHE A 52 1.65 -1.78 -2.71
CA PHE A 52 0.31 -1.33 -2.33
C PHE A 52 -0.19 -0.33 -3.36
N GLU A 53 -1.45 -0.46 -3.78
CA GLU A 53 -2.12 0.53 -4.60
C GLU A 53 -3.11 1.30 -3.75
N LEU A 54 -3.09 2.63 -3.86
CA LEU A 54 -4.13 3.47 -3.30
C LEU A 54 -5.10 3.93 -4.38
N LYS A 55 -6.40 3.78 -4.10
CA LYS A 55 -7.48 4.14 -5.02
C LYS A 55 -8.69 4.64 -4.24
N SER A 56 -9.35 5.67 -4.76
CA SER A 56 -10.59 6.19 -4.20
C SER A 56 -11.71 5.15 -4.31
N PHE A 57 -12.58 5.07 -3.31
CA PHE A 57 -13.78 4.25 -3.33
C PHE A 57 -15.04 5.11 -3.59
N PRO A 58 -15.98 4.70 -4.47
CA PRO A 58 -15.86 3.62 -5.45
C PRO A 58 -14.76 3.84 -6.48
N CYS A 59 -14.12 2.73 -6.85
CA CYS A 59 -13.02 2.66 -7.81
C CYS A 59 -13.47 2.77 -9.28
N SER A 60 -14.78 2.66 -9.53
CA SER A 60 -15.42 2.65 -10.85
C SER A 60 -16.58 3.63 -10.87
N GLY A 61 -16.58 4.55 -11.82
CA GLY A 61 -17.66 5.50 -12.09
C GLY A 61 -17.16 6.64 -12.97
N SER A 62 -18.02 7.17 -13.84
CA SER A 62 -17.77 8.34 -14.69
C SER A 62 -17.65 9.65 -13.90
N VAL A 63 -17.71 9.58 -12.57
CA VAL A 63 -17.55 10.74 -11.70
C VAL A 63 -16.10 11.20 -11.83
N SER A 64 -15.89 12.42 -12.34
CA SER A 64 -14.59 13.09 -12.39
C SER A 64 -14.12 13.35 -10.96
N ARG A 65 -13.64 12.31 -10.29
CA ARG A 65 -13.05 12.46 -8.96
C ARG A 65 -11.65 13.02 -9.14
N PRO A 66 -11.29 14.05 -8.36
CA PRO A 66 -9.90 14.46 -8.26
C PRO A 66 -9.06 13.21 -7.97
N ARG A 67 -8.03 13.01 -8.79
CA ARG A 67 -7.08 11.93 -8.57
C ARG A 67 -6.46 12.16 -7.19
N ALA A 68 -6.42 11.13 -6.35
CA ALA A 68 -5.83 11.27 -5.01
C ALA A 68 -4.40 11.82 -5.12
N ASP A 69 -4.16 12.96 -4.46
CA ASP A 69 -2.88 13.63 -4.34
C ASP A 69 -2.18 13.25 -3.03
N LEU A 70 -0.96 13.72 -2.82
CA LEU A 70 -0.16 13.34 -1.65
C LEU A 70 -0.82 13.75 -0.33
N GLU A 71 -1.44 14.92 -0.28
CA GLU A 71 -2.12 15.46 0.89
C GLU A 71 -3.32 14.59 1.30
N LEU A 72 -4.16 14.22 0.33
CA LEU A 72 -5.27 13.31 0.61
C LEU A 72 -4.77 11.92 1.07
N ILE A 73 -3.68 11.43 0.49
CA ILE A 73 -3.09 10.15 0.89
C ILE A 73 -2.60 10.20 2.34
N MET A 74 -1.85 11.24 2.70
CA MET A 74 -1.28 11.39 4.05
C MET A 74 -2.38 11.57 5.11
N SER A 75 -3.41 12.36 4.82
CA SER A 75 -4.55 12.54 5.74
C SER A 75 -5.30 11.23 6.00
N VAL A 76 -5.54 10.41 4.98
CA VAL A 76 -6.19 9.09 5.16
C VAL A 76 -5.31 8.14 5.97
N ILE A 77 -3.99 8.10 5.70
CA ILE A 77 -3.08 7.23 6.44
C ILE A 77 -3.00 7.65 7.92
N ALA A 78 -2.99 8.95 8.22
CA ALA A 78 -2.97 9.44 9.60
C ALA A 78 -4.20 8.96 10.39
N VAL A 79 -5.41 9.13 9.84
CA VAL A 79 -6.66 8.65 10.45
C VAL A 79 -6.63 7.14 10.70
N LEU A 80 -6.09 6.35 9.76
CA LEU A 80 -5.98 4.90 9.91
C LEU A 80 -4.92 4.47 10.93
N ALA A 81 -3.81 5.22 11.03
CA ALA A 81 -2.72 4.92 11.96
C ALA A 81 -3.13 5.17 13.43
N GLU A 82 -4.07 6.07 13.68
CA GLU A 82 -4.58 6.40 15.03
C GLU A 82 -5.50 5.31 15.61
N SER A 83 -5.92 4.31 14.82
CA SER A 83 -6.97 3.34 15.21
C SER A 83 -6.48 2.06 15.93
N THR A 84 -5.25 2.00 16.46
CA THR A 84 -4.73 0.76 17.10
C THR A 84 -4.84 0.69 18.63
N GLU A 85 -5.46 1.65 19.31
CA GLU A 85 -5.40 1.75 20.79
C GLU A 85 -6.69 1.35 21.55
N VAL A 86 -7.67 0.62 20.98
CA VAL A 86 -8.77 0.08 21.83
C VAL A 86 -9.27 -1.30 21.38
N ALA A 87 -8.82 -2.34 22.09
CA ALA A 87 -9.65 -3.46 22.55
C ALA A 87 -8.92 -4.23 23.67
N VAL A 88 -8.76 -3.59 24.83
CA VAL A 88 -8.41 -4.32 26.05
C VAL A 88 -9.66 -4.99 26.61
N HIS A 89 -9.69 -6.32 26.58
CA HIS A 89 -10.37 -7.09 27.63
C HIS A 89 -9.41 -8.19 28.10
N PRO A 90 -8.57 -7.92 29.11
CA PRO A 90 -7.99 -8.98 29.90
C PRO A 90 -9.11 -9.45 30.84
N SER A 91 -9.91 -10.41 30.41
CA SER A 91 -10.70 -11.19 31.38
C SER A 91 -9.70 -12.03 32.17
N SER A 92 -9.19 -11.45 33.26
CA SER A 92 -8.37 -12.15 34.23
C SER A 92 -9.15 -13.34 34.77
N SER A 93 -8.65 -14.54 34.49
CA SER A 93 -8.91 -15.73 35.28
C SER A 93 -8.27 -15.54 36.66
N ALA A 94 -8.99 -14.90 37.58
CA ALA A 94 -8.67 -14.97 39.00
C ALA A 94 -9.32 -16.23 39.56
N GLY A 95 -8.53 -17.29 39.70
CA GLY A 95 -8.88 -18.40 40.58
C GLY A 95 -8.96 -17.91 42.02
N GLY A 96 -10.01 -18.34 42.72
CA GLY A 96 -10.07 -18.33 44.17
C GLY A 96 -10.23 -19.76 44.64
N ALA A 97 -9.14 -20.34 45.13
CA ALA A 97 -9.17 -21.54 45.95
C ALA A 97 -9.84 -21.19 47.30
N GLY A 98 -10.69 -22.09 47.79
CA GLY A 98 -11.35 -22.03 49.09
C GLY A 98 -12.22 -23.25 49.27
#